data_AF-A0A518ILL4-F1
#
_entry.id   AF-A0A518ILL4-F1
#
_cell.length_a   1.000
_cell.length_b   1.000
_cell.length_c   1.000
_cell.angle_alpha   90.00
_cell.angle_beta   90.00
_cell.angle_gamma   90.00
#
_symmetry.space_group_name_H-M   'P 1'
#
loop_
_entity.id
_entity.type
_entity.pdbx_description
1 polymer ?
#
loop_
_entity_poly.entity_id
_entity_poly.type
_entity_poly.pdbx_seq_one_letter_code
_entity_poly.pdbx_strand_id
1 'polypeptide(L)'
;MKLNLKNDAKKIYQLVKKRVRDYPIYINRGPGEDEDPISQITLGYSVDQAGWIALVFDTRPDSEPDGEWNSYIEENQLEFPKWAKAVDAFCDKGEPIELILPDGNQQTLGEDDDLAEVIGKVLKEILLKARKEKLFKDLPIAKSNMMGVEDQVGAYGWPDYDDRFKLGWIRK
;
A
#
# COMPACT_ATOMS: atom_id res chain seq x y z
N MET A 1 -8.65 21.65 -2.11
CA MET A 1 -7.20 21.53 -1.77
C MET A 1 -6.41 20.78 -2.85
N LYS A 2 -5.08 20.94 -2.95
CA LYS A 2 -4.25 20.26 -3.96
C LYS A 2 -3.29 19.22 -3.38
N LEU A 3 -3.39 17.98 -3.84
CA LEU A 3 -2.50 16.86 -3.53
C LEU A 3 -1.60 16.52 -4.73
N ASN A 4 -0.36 16.12 -4.45
CA ASN A 4 0.61 15.74 -5.47
C ASN A 4 0.97 14.27 -5.31
N LEU A 5 0.10 13.40 -5.84
CA LEU A 5 0.27 11.96 -5.78
C LEU A 5 1.49 11.48 -6.56
N LYS A 6 1.97 12.25 -7.55
CA LYS A 6 3.25 11.98 -8.22
C LYS A 6 4.45 12.03 -7.27
N ASN A 7 4.48 13.00 -6.36
CA ASN A 7 5.55 13.09 -5.38
C ASN A 7 5.37 12.05 -4.27
N ASP A 8 4.13 11.82 -3.84
CA ASP A 8 3.84 10.82 -2.81
C ASP A 8 4.16 9.41 -3.31
N ALA A 9 3.76 9.06 -4.53
CA ALA A 9 4.10 7.78 -5.17
C ALA A 9 5.60 7.54 -5.26
N LYS A 10 6.40 8.59 -5.54
CA LYS A 10 7.87 8.48 -5.51
C LYS A 10 8.38 8.14 -4.12
N LYS A 11 7.87 8.79 -3.07
CA LYS A 11 8.27 8.52 -1.68
C LYS A 11 7.90 7.10 -1.27
N ILE A 12 6.68 6.66 -1.56
CA ILE A 12 6.19 5.32 -1.27
C ILE A 12 7.04 4.27 -2.01
N TYR A 13 7.33 4.48 -3.29
CA TYR A 13 8.19 3.58 -4.04
C TYR A 13 9.62 3.51 -3.46
N GLN A 14 10.17 4.63 -2.93
CA GLN A 14 11.44 4.57 -2.20
C GLN A 14 11.33 3.81 -0.87
N LEU A 15 10.21 3.91 -0.15
CA LEU A 15 9.97 3.10 1.04
C LEU A 15 9.99 1.61 0.68
N VAL A 16 9.26 1.20 -0.38
CA VAL A 16 9.27 -0.19 -0.86
C VAL A 16 10.69 -0.65 -1.16
N LYS A 17 11.46 0.12 -1.94
CA LYS A 17 12.86 -0.19 -2.23
C LYS A 17 13.71 -0.35 -0.98
N LYS A 18 13.57 0.58 -0.03
CA LYS A 18 14.32 0.57 1.22
C LYS A 18 13.99 -0.68 2.04
N ARG A 19 12.70 -0.97 2.24
CA ARG A 19 12.22 -2.13 3.02
C ARG A 19 12.64 -3.45 2.40
N VAL A 20 12.55 -3.58 1.08
CA VAL A 20 13.01 -4.77 0.37
C VAL A 20 14.52 -4.97 0.51
N ARG A 21 15.32 -3.90 0.33
CA ARG A 21 16.78 -3.96 0.46
C ARG A 21 17.21 -4.27 1.90
N ASP A 22 16.54 -3.66 2.87
CA ASP A 22 16.92 -3.75 4.27
C ASP A 22 16.33 -5.03 4.92
N TYR A 23 15.42 -5.75 4.27
CA TYR A 23 14.79 -6.96 4.82
C TYR A 23 15.77 -7.96 5.48
N PRO A 24 16.93 -8.30 4.88
CA PRO A 24 17.85 -9.26 5.48
C PRO A 24 18.57 -8.78 6.76
N ILE A 25 18.43 -7.50 7.14
CA ILE A 25 19.21 -6.88 8.23
C ILE A 25 18.35 -6.38 9.40
N TYR A 26 17.03 -6.51 9.37
CA TYR A 26 16.16 -6.09 10.47
C TYR A 26 15.13 -7.16 10.84
N ILE A 27 14.66 -7.12 12.09
CA ILE A 27 13.60 -7.99 12.64
C ILE A 27 12.28 -7.69 11.96
N ASN A 28 11.64 -8.65 11.29
CA ASN A 28 10.39 -8.39 10.60
C ASN A 28 9.34 -7.89 11.59
N ARG A 29 8.72 -6.76 11.28
CA ARG A 29 7.64 -6.19 12.09
C ARG A 29 6.34 -6.51 11.38
N GLY A 30 5.99 -7.78 11.36
CA GLY A 30 4.80 -8.28 10.70
C GLY A 30 4.36 -9.62 11.30
N PRO A 31 3.22 -10.16 10.86
CA PRO A 31 2.74 -11.45 11.35
C PRO A 31 3.70 -12.59 10.99
N GLY A 32 3.80 -13.58 11.87
CA GLY A 32 4.63 -14.77 11.69
C GLY A 32 6.02 -14.65 12.31
N GLU A 33 6.88 -15.63 12.01
CA GLU A 33 8.26 -15.72 12.51
C GLU A 33 9.27 -15.16 11.48
N ASP A 34 10.38 -14.60 11.96
CA ASP A 34 11.39 -13.94 11.10
C ASP A 34 12.11 -14.90 10.15
N GLU A 35 12.26 -16.17 10.56
CA GLU A 35 12.96 -17.20 9.80
C GLU A 35 12.11 -17.79 8.65
N ASP A 36 10.79 -17.58 8.71
CA ASP A 36 9.86 -18.10 7.72
C ASP A 36 9.85 -17.24 6.44
N PRO A 37 9.63 -17.87 5.27
CA PRO A 37 9.57 -17.13 4.02
C PRO A 37 8.31 -16.25 3.95
N ILE A 38 8.44 -15.07 3.34
CA ILE A 38 7.35 -14.12 3.13
C ILE A 38 6.27 -14.75 2.23
N SER A 39 5.09 -14.94 2.80
CA SER A 39 3.90 -15.44 2.13
C SER A 39 3.01 -14.30 1.63
N GLN A 40 3.00 -13.14 2.29
CA GLN A 40 2.23 -11.98 1.85
C GLN A 40 2.96 -10.64 2.02
N ILE A 41 2.83 -9.77 1.01
CA ILE A 41 3.28 -8.38 1.06
C ILE A 41 2.06 -7.45 0.96
N THR A 42 1.76 -6.71 2.02
CA THR A 42 0.60 -5.80 2.04
C THR A 42 1.05 -4.35 2.09
N LEU A 43 0.54 -3.53 1.17
CA LEU A 43 0.47 -2.08 1.34
C LEU A 43 -0.88 -1.72 1.93
N GLY A 44 -0.94 -1.65 3.26
CA GLY A 44 -2.08 -1.16 3.99
C GLY A 44 -2.11 0.37 3.99
N TYR A 45 -3.27 1.00 4.02
CA TYR A 45 -3.35 2.46 4.11
C TYR A 45 -4.66 2.96 4.71
N SER A 46 -4.63 4.22 5.14
CA SER A 46 -5.84 5.04 5.31
C SER A 46 -5.57 6.45 4.77
N VAL A 47 -6.61 7.09 4.23
CA VAL A 47 -6.57 8.49 3.79
C VAL A 47 -7.18 9.46 4.80
N ASP A 48 -7.92 8.95 5.79
CA ASP A 48 -8.59 9.74 6.82
C ASP A 48 -7.75 9.84 8.10
N GLN A 49 -8.20 10.69 9.04
CA GLN A 49 -7.60 10.97 10.35
C GLN A 49 -6.16 11.50 10.32
N ALA A 50 -5.19 10.62 10.01
CA ALA A 50 -3.76 10.95 9.91
C ALA A 50 -3.25 10.86 8.46
N GLY A 51 -3.87 10.06 7.60
CA GLY A 51 -3.38 9.74 6.26
C GLY A 51 -2.03 9.02 6.32
N TRP A 52 -1.98 7.73 6.00
CA TRP A 52 -0.75 6.95 6.11
C TRP A 52 -0.78 5.74 5.19
N ILE A 53 0.39 5.16 4.96
CA ILE A 53 0.55 3.83 4.35
C ILE A 53 1.47 2.99 5.22
N ALA A 54 1.29 1.68 5.26
CA ALA A 54 2.14 0.72 5.95
C ALA A 54 2.55 -0.40 4.99
N LEU A 55 3.84 -0.74 4.95
CA LEU A 55 4.33 -1.89 4.19
C LEU A 55 4.66 -3.03 5.15
N VAL A 56 3.82 -4.05 5.15
CA VAL A 56 3.92 -5.21 6.04
C VAL A 56 4.31 -6.45 5.24
N PHE A 57 5.23 -7.22 5.78
CA PHE A 57 5.59 -8.56 5.29
C PHE A 57 5.02 -9.57 6.28
N ASP A 58 4.17 -10.46 5.79
CA ASP A 58 3.61 -11.57 6.54
C ASP A 58 4.37 -12.84 6.17
N THR A 59 4.82 -13.57 7.18
CA THR A 59 5.57 -14.82 7.06
C THR A 59 4.77 -16.02 7.56
N ARG A 60 3.51 -15.84 7.98
CA ARG A 60 2.63 -16.96 8.34
C ARG A 60 2.48 -17.92 7.15
N PRO A 61 2.72 -19.23 7.31
CA PRO A 61 2.64 -20.19 6.21
C PRO A 61 1.28 -20.26 5.51
N ASP A 62 0.22 -19.89 6.23
CA ASP A 62 -1.19 -19.85 5.83
C ASP A 62 -1.76 -18.43 5.76
N SER A 63 -0.91 -17.41 5.52
CA SER A 63 -1.35 -16.02 5.39
C SER A 63 -2.49 -15.87 4.35
N GLU A 64 -3.50 -15.10 4.72
CA GLU A 64 -4.63 -14.71 3.87
C GLU A 64 -4.84 -13.19 3.99
N PRO A 65 -5.58 -12.53 3.07
CA PRO A 65 -6.00 -11.14 3.25
C PRO A 65 -7.10 -11.06 4.32
N ASP A 66 -6.70 -11.30 5.57
CA ASP A 66 -7.55 -11.42 6.77
C ASP A 66 -7.50 -10.18 7.67
N GLY A 67 -6.73 -9.17 7.28
CA GLY A 67 -6.57 -7.92 8.03
C GLY A 67 -5.56 -7.97 9.18
N GLU A 68 -4.84 -9.08 9.40
CA GLU A 68 -3.88 -9.22 10.52
C GLU A 68 -2.74 -8.20 10.48
N TRP A 69 -2.42 -7.67 9.30
CA TRP A 69 -1.43 -6.60 9.14
C TRP A 69 -1.79 -5.32 9.93
N ASN A 70 -3.05 -5.09 10.30
CA ASN A 70 -3.49 -3.90 11.05
C ASN A 70 -2.78 -3.76 12.40
N SER A 71 -2.44 -4.87 13.05
CA SER A 71 -1.72 -4.85 14.34
C SER A 71 -0.26 -4.40 14.22
N TYR A 72 0.25 -4.19 13.01
CA TYR A 72 1.64 -3.86 12.72
C TYR A 72 1.79 -2.50 12.02
N ILE A 73 0.78 -1.63 12.12
CA ILE A 73 0.81 -0.33 11.42
C ILE A 73 1.91 0.59 11.99
N GLU A 74 2.00 0.72 13.32
CA GLU A 74 2.80 1.76 13.98
C GLU A 74 4.30 1.68 13.62
N GLU A 75 4.85 0.48 13.53
CA GLU A 75 6.27 0.25 13.21
C GLU A 75 6.57 0.33 11.70
N ASN A 76 5.54 0.29 10.85
CA ASN A 76 5.68 0.20 9.40
C ASN A 76 5.13 1.40 8.64
N GLN A 77 4.52 2.36 9.35
CA GLN A 77 3.81 3.46 8.71
C GLN A 77 4.72 4.56 8.16
N LEU A 78 4.23 5.20 7.10
CA LEU A 78 4.71 6.46 6.56
C LEU A 78 3.51 7.40 6.42
N GLU A 79 3.58 8.54 7.10
CA GLU A 79 2.48 9.50 7.14
C GLU A 79 2.43 10.44 5.94
N PHE A 80 1.20 10.77 5.55
CA PHE A 80 0.80 11.74 4.55
C PHE A 80 -0.29 12.67 5.13
N PRO A 81 0.03 13.55 6.09
CA PRO A 81 -0.97 14.39 6.77
C PRO A 81 -1.76 15.34 5.86
N LYS A 82 -1.32 15.52 4.60
CA LYS A 82 -2.05 16.29 3.61
C LYS A 82 -3.28 15.56 3.08
N TRP A 83 -3.28 14.23 3.08
CA TRP A 83 -4.42 13.43 2.64
C TRP A 83 -5.59 13.65 3.60
N ALA A 84 -5.39 13.44 4.90
CA ALA A 84 -6.39 13.70 5.93
C ALA A 84 -6.94 15.13 5.86
N LYS A 85 -6.07 16.15 5.76
CA LYS A 85 -6.50 17.55 5.61
C LYS A 85 -7.34 17.80 4.36
N ALA A 86 -7.07 17.10 3.25
CA ALA A 86 -7.86 17.22 2.04
C ALA A 86 -9.23 16.56 2.19
N VAL A 87 -9.30 15.41 2.87
CA VAL A 87 -10.57 14.76 3.24
C VAL A 87 -11.38 15.67 4.16
N ASP A 88 -10.80 16.22 5.23
CA ASP A 88 -11.48 17.15 6.14
C ASP A 88 -12.03 18.38 5.38
N ALA A 89 -11.22 19.00 4.51
CA ALA A 89 -11.66 20.16 3.74
C ALA A 89 -12.81 19.82 2.77
N PHE A 90 -12.79 18.62 2.19
CA PHE A 90 -13.85 18.15 1.31
C PHE A 90 -15.14 17.88 2.10
N CYS A 91 -15.06 17.12 3.20
CA CYS A 91 -16.23 16.75 4.01
C CYS A 91 -16.84 17.95 4.74
N ASP A 92 -16.03 18.81 5.36
CA ASP A 92 -16.53 19.90 6.21
C ASP A 92 -16.97 21.12 5.41
N LYS A 93 -16.34 21.37 4.25
CA LYS A 93 -16.49 22.63 3.50
C LYS A 93 -16.91 22.45 2.05
N GLY A 94 -17.00 21.22 1.56
CA GLY A 94 -17.26 20.94 0.14
C GLY A 94 -16.13 21.43 -0.77
N GLU A 95 -14.90 21.62 -0.26
CA GLU A 95 -13.79 22.08 -1.08
C GLU A 95 -13.28 20.91 -1.95
N PRO A 96 -13.28 21.04 -3.30
CA PRO A 96 -12.86 19.95 -4.17
C PRO A 96 -11.38 19.58 -3.94
N ILE A 97 -11.06 18.30 -4.08
CA ILE A 97 -9.69 17.80 -4.00
C ILE A 97 -9.10 17.73 -5.42
N GLU A 98 -8.11 18.57 -5.68
CA GLU A 98 -7.32 18.54 -6.90
C GLU A 98 -6.12 17.60 -6.72
N LEU A 99 -5.94 16.68 -7.65
CA LEU A 99 -4.86 15.69 -7.65
C LEU A 99 -3.92 15.94 -8.83
N ILE A 100 -2.62 15.83 -8.59
CA ILE A 100 -1.62 15.57 -9.63
C ILE A 100 -1.27 14.08 -9.56
N LEU A 101 -1.78 13.32 -10.53
CA LEU A 101 -1.59 11.87 -10.65
C LEU A 101 -0.13 11.51 -10.99
N PRO A 102 0.31 10.25 -10.79
CA PRO A 102 1.70 9.84 -11.02
C PRO A 102 2.24 10.10 -12.44
N ASP A 103 1.38 10.02 -13.45
CA ASP A 103 1.70 10.35 -14.84
C ASP A 103 1.85 11.87 -15.08
N GLY A 104 1.37 12.70 -14.15
CA GLY A 104 1.36 14.16 -14.23
C GLY A 104 0.01 14.75 -14.66
N ASN A 105 -0.98 13.92 -14.99
CA ASN A 105 -2.33 14.36 -15.28
C ASN A 105 -2.98 14.96 -14.03
N GLN A 106 -3.90 15.88 -14.26
CA GLN A 106 -4.68 16.50 -13.18
C GLN A 106 -6.07 15.90 -13.16
N GLN A 107 -6.56 15.60 -11.96
CA GLN A 107 -7.92 15.12 -11.71
C GLN A 107 -8.50 15.94 -10.56
N THR A 108 -9.77 16.29 -10.62
CA THR A 108 -10.48 16.90 -9.51
C THR A 108 -11.53 15.90 -9.04
N LEU A 109 -11.54 15.61 -7.74
CA LEU A 109 -12.54 14.73 -7.13
C LEU A 109 -13.85 15.52 -6.91
N GLY A 110 -14.94 14.98 -7.43
CA GLY A 110 -16.32 15.42 -7.18
C GLY A 110 -16.97 14.68 -6.01
N GLU A 111 -18.27 14.91 -5.81
CA GLU A 111 -19.07 14.33 -4.71
C GLU A 111 -19.09 12.80 -4.70
N ASP A 112 -19.05 12.17 -5.88
CA ASP A 112 -19.10 10.71 -6.04
C ASP A 112 -17.71 10.05 -6.06
N ASP A 113 -16.63 10.83 -6.00
CA ASP A 113 -15.26 10.31 -6.10
C ASP A 113 -14.66 10.03 -4.72
N ASP A 114 -14.07 8.84 -4.54
CA ASP A 114 -13.37 8.48 -3.30
C ASP A 114 -11.84 8.63 -3.43
N LEU A 115 -11.25 9.47 -2.58
CA LEU A 115 -9.80 9.62 -2.50
C LEU A 115 -9.11 8.29 -2.14
N ALA A 116 -9.72 7.48 -1.27
CA ALA A 116 -9.19 6.18 -0.88
C ALA A 116 -9.02 5.29 -2.10
N GLU A 117 -10.01 5.19 -2.98
CA GLU A 117 -9.93 4.40 -4.21
C GLU A 117 -8.80 4.87 -5.13
N VAL A 118 -8.64 6.19 -5.30
CA VAL A 118 -7.56 6.75 -6.13
C VAL A 118 -6.18 6.42 -5.54
N ILE A 119 -6.00 6.55 -4.23
CA ILE A 119 -4.75 6.17 -3.55
C ILE A 119 -4.50 4.67 -3.70
N GLY A 120 -5.50 3.83 -3.50
CA GLY A 120 -5.39 2.37 -3.64
C GLY A 120 -4.90 1.95 -5.02
N LYS A 121 -5.46 2.56 -6.09
CA LYS A 121 -5.00 2.37 -7.47
C LYS A 121 -3.52 2.77 -7.65
N VAL A 122 -3.09 3.89 -7.05
CA VAL A 122 -1.67 4.31 -7.11
C VAL A 122 -0.75 3.31 -6.40
N LEU A 123 -1.14 2.82 -5.22
CA LEU A 123 -0.37 1.83 -4.46
C LEU A 123 -0.27 0.49 -5.20
N LYS A 124 -1.35 0.07 -5.86
CA LYS A 124 -1.35 -1.11 -6.72
C LYS A 124 -0.33 -0.97 -7.84
N GLU A 125 -0.34 0.15 -8.57
CA GLU A 125 0.62 0.39 -9.64
C GLU A 125 2.08 0.42 -9.14
N ILE A 126 2.31 0.89 -7.90
CA ILE A 126 3.61 0.82 -7.24
C ILE A 126 4.07 -0.62 -7.02
N LEU A 127 3.21 -1.51 -6.51
CA LEU A 127 3.55 -2.92 -6.32
C LEU A 127 3.78 -3.64 -7.65
N LEU A 128 2.91 -3.37 -8.64
CA LEU A 128 3.06 -3.92 -9.99
C LEU A 128 4.38 -3.49 -10.63
N LYS A 129 4.76 -2.22 -10.48
CA LYS A 129 6.05 -1.70 -10.92
C LYS A 129 7.21 -2.38 -10.20
N ALA A 130 7.16 -2.49 -8.87
CA ALA A 130 8.19 -3.16 -8.07
C ALA A 130 8.39 -4.62 -8.52
N ARG A 131 7.30 -5.34 -8.79
CA ARG A 131 7.33 -6.70 -9.36
C ARG A 131 7.96 -6.70 -10.76
N LYS A 132 7.55 -5.81 -11.66
CA LYS A 132 8.10 -5.71 -13.03
C LYS A 132 9.61 -5.44 -13.03
N GLU A 133 10.07 -4.62 -12.10
CA GLU A 133 11.48 -4.28 -11.92
C GLU A 133 12.26 -5.31 -11.09
N LYS A 134 11.63 -6.43 -10.73
CA LYS A 134 12.21 -7.55 -9.96
C LYS A 134 12.80 -7.12 -8.61
N LEU A 135 12.20 -6.13 -7.94
CA LEU A 135 12.66 -5.69 -6.63
C LEU A 135 12.63 -6.85 -5.62
N PHE A 136 11.60 -7.68 -5.66
CA PHE A 136 11.38 -8.76 -4.69
C PHE A 136 12.23 -10.03 -4.93
N LYS A 137 13.11 -10.03 -5.94
CA LYS A 137 13.81 -11.26 -6.37
C LYS A 137 14.70 -11.89 -5.29
N ASP A 138 15.30 -11.04 -4.44
CA ASP A 138 16.27 -11.44 -3.41
C ASP A 138 15.58 -11.67 -2.05
N LEU A 139 14.27 -11.43 -1.95
CA LEU A 139 13.50 -11.73 -0.75
C LEU A 139 13.26 -13.24 -0.61
N PRO A 140 13.20 -13.75 0.62
CA PRO A 140 12.82 -15.14 0.87
C PRO A 140 11.31 -15.32 0.67
N ILE A 141 10.82 -15.22 -0.56
CA ILE A 141 9.39 -15.39 -0.87
C ILE A 141 9.02 -16.88 -0.83
N ALA A 142 7.90 -17.18 -0.16
CA ALA A 142 7.31 -18.51 -0.04
C ALA A 142 6.79 -19.05 -1.39
N LYS A 143 6.59 -20.37 -1.46
CA LYS A 143 6.07 -21.01 -2.68
C LYS A 143 4.65 -20.54 -3.01
N SER A 144 3.77 -20.51 -2.01
CA SER A 144 2.47 -19.86 -2.09
C SER A 144 2.65 -18.45 -1.58
N ASN A 145 2.48 -17.45 -2.46
CA ASN A 145 2.66 -16.06 -2.07
C ASN A 145 1.71 -15.11 -2.78
N MET A 146 1.51 -13.95 -2.18
CA MET A 146 0.76 -12.85 -2.78
C MET A 146 1.31 -11.49 -2.35
N MET A 147 0.96 -10.46 -3.14
CA MET A 147 1.11 -9.06 -2.75
C MET A 147 -0.21 -8.35 -3.02
N GLY A 148 -0.55 -7.40 -2.16
CA GLY A 148 -1.82 -6.69 -2.25
C GLY A 148 -1.80 -5.30 -1.64
N VAL A 149 -2.89 -4.60 -1.88
CA VAL A 149 -3.21 -3.28 -1.34
C VAL A 149 -4.54 -3.42 -0.61
N GLU A 150 -4.62 -2.85 0.58
CA GLU A 150 -5.84 -2.88 1.39
C GLU A 150 -6.02 -1.55 2.09
N ASP A 151 -7.18 -0.94 1.87
CA ASP A 151 -7.63 0.19 2.68
C ASP A 151 -8.12 -0.31 4.04
N GLN A 152 -7.73 0.37 5.12
CA GLN A 152 -8.04 -0.03 6.49
C GLN A 152 -9.55 -0.16 6.75
N VAL A 153 -10.39 0.63 6.08
CA VAL A 153 -11.84 0.61 6.26
C VAL A 153 -12.58 -0.11 5.13
N GLY A 154 -11.84 -0.75 4.22
CA GLY A 154 -12.38 -1.57 3.14
C GLY A 154 -12.87 -0.80 1.92
N ALA A 155 -12.48 0.48 1.75
CA ALA A 155 -12.85 1.27 0.57
C ALA A 155 -12.18 0.76 -0.74
N TYR A 156 -11.05 0.07 -0.61
CA TYR A 156 -10.34 -0.53 -1.74
C TYR A 156 -9.57 -1.78 -1.31
N GLY A 157 -9.58 -2.78 -2.19
CA GLY A 157 -8.77 -3.99 -2.06
C GLY A 157 -8.23 -4.41 -3.43
N TRP A 158 -6.99 -4.86 -3.47
CA TRP A 158 -6.44 -5.52 -4.64
C TRP A 158 -5.37 -6.55 -4.24
N PRO A 159 -5.33 -7.73 -4.88
CA PRO A 159 -6.32 -8.25 -5.82
C PRO A 159 -7.66 -8.61 -5.16
N ASP A 160 -8.67 -8.85 -5.99
CA ASP A 160 -9.87 -9.55 -5.53
C ASP A 160 -9.48 -10.91 -4.94
N TYR A 161 -10.22 -11.37 -3.93
CA TYR A 161 -9.89 -12.57 -3.15
C TYR A 161 -9.64 -13.79 -4.03
N ASP A 162 -10.51 -14.05 -5.00
CA ASP A 162 -10.42 -15.22 -5.90
C ASP A 162 -9.24 -15.15 -6.89
N ASP A 163 -8.66 -13.97 -7.07
CA ASP A 163 -7.55 -13.71 -7.99
C ASP A 163 -6.23 -13.38 -7.27
N ARG A 164 -6.19 -13.47 -5.94
CA ARG A 164 -5.01 -13.12 -5.13
C ARG A 164 -3.73 -13.85 -5.55
N PHE A 165 -3.81 -15.15 -5.81
CA PHE A 165 -2.68 -15.96 -6.28
C PHE A 165 -2.41 -15.87 -7.80
N LYS A 166 -3.21 -15.11 -8.56
CA LYS A 166 -2.98 -14.87 -10.00
C LYS A 166 -2.39 -13.49 -10.24
N LEU A 167 -3.08 -12.47 -9.72
CA LEU A 167 -2.74 -11.07 -9.94
C LEU A 167 -1.72 -10.57 -8.93
N GLY A 168 -1.78 -11.05 -7.69
CA GLY A 168 -0.87 -10.72 -6.59
C GLY A 168 0.38 -11.58 -6.56
N TRP A 169 0.49 -12.62 -7.38
CA TRP A 169 1.64 -13.53 -7.37
C TRP A 169 2.96 -12.82 -7.62
N ILE A 170 3.96 -13.06 -6.77
CA ILE A 170 5.32 -12.55 -6.92
C ILE A 170 6.12 -13.57 -7.73
N ARG A 171 6.57 -13.16 -8.92
CA ARG A 171 7.42 -13.99 -9.79
C ARG A 171 8.89 -13.69 -9.50
N LYS A 172 9.65 -14.72 -9.11
CA LYS A 172 11.12 -14.65 -9.05
C LYS A 172 11.71 -14.64 -10.47
#